data_AF-A0A838HGW4-F1
#
_entry.id   AF-A0A838HGW4-F1
#
_cell.length_a   1.000
_cell.length_b   1.000
_cell.length_c   1.000
_cell.angle_alpha   90.00
_cell.angle_beta   90.00
_cell.angle_gamma   90.00
#
_symmetry.space_group_name_H-M   'P 1'
#
loop_
_entity.id
_entity.type
_entity.pdbx_description
1 polymer ?
#
loop_
_entity_poly.entity_id
_entity_poly.type
_entity_poly.pdbx_seq_one_letter_code
_entity_poly.pdbx_strand_id
1 'polypeptide(L)'
;MADPVEEDWQEREQRAVLALDAYRERRRERRGGDTYFGSAELLEHAEEVLSKAEHERRRIEIMNDAAAAGMPPELAEMLYDIAREERLDPALGFELVHSGLGVAAPLDGVSNAPVQPTTDKYAPEWLGAPIGADELLRERTLRLSFRRLRGLLEKYDDPAEAFRAFAREPDVEPVGY
;
A
#
# COMPACT_ATOMS: atom_id res chain seq x y z
N MET A 1 -24.42 -23.09 -7.39
CA MET A 1 -24.27 -22.38 -6.10
C MET A 1 -22.78 -22.41 -5.83
N ALA A 2 -22.09 -21.30 -6.05
CA ALA A 2 -20.67 -21.24 -5.72
C ALA A 2 -20.50 -21.26 -4.19
N ASP A 3 -19.37 -21.77 -3.71
CA ASP A 3 -19.02 -21.77 -2.29
C ASP A 3 -18.77 -20.31 -1.86
N PRO A 4 -19.38 -19.81 -0.77
CA PRO A 4 -19.20 -18.42 -0.30
C PRO A 4 -17.73 -18.04 -0.07
N VAL A 5 -16.87 -19.00 0.24
CA VAL A 5 -15.42 -18.77 0.35
C VAL A 5 -14.80 -18.48 -1.02
N GLU A 6 -15.26 -19.17 -2.06
CA GLU A 6 -14.74 -19.02 -3.43
C GLU A 6 -15.18 -17.71 -4.08
N GLU A 7 -16.37 -17.20 -3.75
CA GLU A 7 -16.84 -15.87 -4.17
C GLU A 7 -15.98 -14.74 -3.59
N ASP A 8 -15.58 -14.85 -2.32
CA ASP A 8 -14.71 -13.88 -1.64
C ASP A 8 -13.30 -13.85 -2.25
N TRP A 9 -12.70 -15.02 -2.54
CA TRP A 9 -11.41 -15.08 -3.23
C TRP A 9 -11.44 -14.46 -4.63
N GLN A 10 -12.51 -14.68 -5.39
CA GLN A 10 -12.67 -14.11 -6.73
C GLN A 10 -12.79 -12.59 -6.69
N GLU A 11 -13.49 -12.03 -5.70
CA GLU A 11 -13.60 -10.59 -5.52
C GLU A 11 -12.23 -9.96 -5.19
N ARG A 12 -11.47 -10.57 -4.28
CA ARG A 12 -10.11 -10.11 -3.93
C ARG A 12 -9.18 -10.14 -5.13
N GLU A 13 -9.19 -11.24 -5.91
CA GLU A 13 -8.41 -11.34 -7.14
C GLU A 13 -8.82 -10.27 -8.16
N GLN A 14 -10.11 -10.01 -8.32
CA GLN A 14 -10.60 -9.00 -9.24
C GLN A 14 -10.12 -7.60 -8.83
N ARG A 15 -10.17 -7.26 -7.54
CA ARG A 15 -9.63 -5.99 -7.01
C ARG A 15 -8.13 -5.86 -7.26
N ALA A 16 -7.36 -6.93 -7.05
CA ALA A 16 -5.92 -6.94 -7.26
C ALA A 16 -5.56 -6.74 -8.75
N VAL A 17 -6.31 -7.38 -9.66
CA VAL A 17 -6.15 -7.17 -11.10
C VAL A 17 -6.49 -5.74 -11.49
N LEU A 18 -7.59 -5.19 -10.97
CA LEU A 18 -7.98 -3.80 -11.23
C LEU A 18 -6.93 -2.80 -10.74
N ALA A 19 -6.32 -3.03 -9.56
CA ALA A 19 -5.24 -2.20 -9.04
C ALA A 19 -4.03 -2.18 -9.99
N LEU A 20 -3.62 -3.36 -10.47
CA LEU A 20 -2.52 -3.48 -11.42
C LEU A 20 -2.83 -2.81 -12.77
N ASP A 21 -4.06 -2.96 -13.26
CA ASP A 21 -4.48 -2.36 -14.53
C ASP A 21 -4.59 -0.83 -14.43
N ALA A 22 -5.10 -0.30 -13.31
CA ALA A 22 -5.11 1.14 -13.02
C ALA A 22 -3.68 1.70 -12.97
N TYR A 23 -2.76 0.98 -12.32
CA TYR A 23 -1.35 1.35 -12.30
C TYR A 23 -0.75 1.39 -13.71
N ARG A 24 -1.03 0.39 -14.54
CA ARG A 24 -0.56 0.33 -15.94
C ARG A 24 -1.08 1.50 -16.74
N GLU A 25 -2.36 1.85 -16.58
CA GLU A 25 -2.96 2.99 -17.26
C GLU A 25 -2.33 4.31 -16.84
N ARG A 26 -2.15 4.53 -15.54
CA ARG A 26 -1.45 5.72 -15.01
C ARG A 26 -0.02 5.83 -15.54
N ARG A 27 0.67 4.70 -15.72
CA ARG A 27 2.03 4.69 -16.29
C ARG A 27 2.01 4.97 -17.79
N ARG A 28 1.02 4.48 -18.54
CA ARG A 28 0.83 4.78 -19.97
C ARG A 28 0.70 6.27 -20.22
N GLU A 29 -0.14 6.93 -19.46
CA GLU A 29 -0.35 8.38 -19.55
C GLU A 29 0.94 9.16 -19.31
N ARG A 30 1.84 8.65 -18.45
CA ARG A 30 3.12 9.30 -18.12
C ARG A 30 4.26 9.02 -19.10
N ARG A 31 4.39 7.79 -19.63
CA ARG A 31 5.59 7.38 -20.41
C ARG A 31 5.37 7.11 -21.90
N GLY A 32 4.13 6.99 -22.37
CA GLY A 32 3.82 6.80 -23.78
C GLY A 32 4.22 5.42 -24.34
N GLY A 33 3.22 4.66 -24.78
CA GLY A 33 3.37 3.55 -25.73
C GLY A 33 3.79 2.19 -25.19
N ASP A 34 4.73 2.10 -24.26
CA ASP A 34 5.15 0.80 -23.70
C ASP A 34 4.37 0.48 -22.42
N THR A 35 3.79 -0.72 -22.36
CA THR A 35 2.79 -1.09 -21.34
C THR A 35 2.99 -2.49 -20.78
N TYR A 36 3.91 -3.25 -21.38
CA TYR A 36 4.24 -4.59 -20.95
C TYR A 36 5.53 -4.53 -20.13
N PHE A 37 5.42 -4.85 -18.85
CA PHE A 37 6.52 -4.76 -17.91
C PHE A 37 6.57 -6.01 -17.05
N GLY A 38 7.77 -6.52 -16.82
CA GLY A 38 8.01 -7.58 -15.83
C GLY A 38 8.01 -7.03 -14.40
N SER A 39 7.88 -7.90 -13.41
CA SER A 39 7.84 -7.51 -12.00
C SER A 39 9.07 -6.71 -11.54
N ALA A 40 10.24 -6.94 -12.15
CA ALA A 40 11.46 -6.19 -11.87
C ALA A 40 11.34 -4.67 -12.13
N GLU A 41 10.46 -4.24 -13.04
CA GLU A 41 10.25 -2.82 -13.34
C GLU A 41 9.26 -2.11 -12.40
N LEU A 42 8.47 -2.90 -11.66
CA LEU A 42 7.58 -2.44 -10.60
C LEU A 42 8.32 -2.27 -9.28
N LEU A 43 9.36 -3.07 -9.10
CA LEU A 43 10.34 -2.87 -8.07
C LEU A 43 11.18 -1.66 -8.43
N GLU A 44 11.53 -0.87 -7.41
CA GLU A 44 12.12 0.44 -7.52
C GLU A 44 13.59 0.42 -8.01
N HIS A 45 13.87 -0.16 -9.19
CA HIS A 45 15.19 -0.11 -9.82
C HIS A 45 15.42 1.19 -10.59
N ALA A 46 14.44 2.11 -10.59
CA ALA A 46 14.47 3.35 -11.35
C ALA A 46 14.58 4.63 -10.49
N GLU A 47 14.45 4.57 -9.17
CA GLU A 47 14.52 5.76 -8.30
C GLU A 47 15.93 6.14 -7.84
N GLU A 48 16.90 5.22 -7.83
CA GLU A 48 18.29 5.55 -7.44
C GLU A 48 18.95 6.61 -8.36
N VAL A 49 18.33 6.94 -9.49
CA VAL A 49 18.82 7.90 -10.49
C VAL A 49 17.98 9.19 -10.54
N LEU A 50 16.88 9.30 -9.77
CA LEU A 50 16.01 10.46 -9.84
C LEU A 50 16.56 11.65 -9.07
N SER A 51 16.38 12.84 -9.64
CA SER A 51 16.65 14.09 -8.95
C SER A 51 15.61 14.35 -7.86
N LYS A 52 16.01 15.11 -6.83
CA LYS A 52 15.07 15.59 -5.78
C LYS A 52 13.83 16.27 -6.37
N ALA A 53 13.98 17.00 -7.48
CA ALA A 53 12.88 17.68 -8.15
C ALA A 53 11.88 16.70 -8.81
N GLU A 54 12.36 15.56 -9.31
CA GLU A 54 11.49 14.51 -9.87
C GLU A 54 10.77 13.75 -8.77
N HIS A 55 11.43 13.48 -7.64
CA HIS A 55 10.75 12.93 -6.46
C HIS A 55 9.63 13.83 -5.98
N GLU A 56 9.90 15.13 -5.81
CA GLU A 56 8.89 16.09 -5.37
C GLU A 56 7.72 16.16 -6.34
N ARG A 57 7.99 16.15 -7.66
CA ARG A 57 6.94 16.11 -8.67
C ARG A 57 6.08 14.86 -8.55
N ARG A 58 6.70 13.68 -8.42
CA ARG A 58 5.98 12.41 -8.22
C ARG A 58 5.14 12.42 -6.95
N ARG A 59 5.68 12.97 -5.86
CA ARG A 59 4.94 13.13 -4.61
C ARG A 59 3.70 13.98 -4.86
N ILE A 60 3.85 15.16 -5.46
CA ILE A 60 2.73 16.06 -5.78
C ILE A 60 1.68 15.38 -6.67
N GLU A 61 2.10 14.62 -7.69
CA GLU A 61 1.19 13.83 -8.55
C GLU A 61 0.34 12.87 -7.71
N ILE A 62 0.98 12.03 -6.88
CA ILE A 62 0.29 11.07 -6.01
C ILE A 62 -0.63 11.77 -5.01
N MET A 63 -0.21 12.90 -4.42
CA MET A 63 -1.04 13.66 -3.50
C MET A 63 -2.30 14.21 -4.18
N ASN A 64 -2.18 14.70 -5.42
CA ASN A 64 -3.33 15.19 -6.19
C ASN A 64 -4.28 14.05 -6.57
N ASP A 65 -3.74 12.91 -6.99
CA ASP A 65 -4.51 11.72 -7.33
C ASP A 65 -5.28 11.18 -6.10
N ALA A 66 -4.60 11.13 -4.96
CA ALA A 66 -5.19 10.74 -3.69
C ALA A 66 -6.32 11.69 -3.27
N ALA A 67 -6.12 13.00 -3.40
CA ALA A 67 -7.16 13.97 -3.14
C ALA A 67 -8.36 13.80 -4.09
N ALA A 68 -8.14 13.52 -5.37
CA ALA A 68 -9.20 13.27 -6.35
C ALA A 68 -9.99 11.98 -6.04
N ALA A 69 -9.32 10.97 -5.48
CA ALA A 69 -9.92 9.73 -5.02
C ALA A 69 -10.62 9.85 -3.64
N GLY A 70 -10.57 11.02 -2.99
CA GLY A 70 -11.15 11.24 -1.66
C GLY A 70 -10.32 10.66 -0.51
N MET A 71 -9.06 10.31 -0.76
CA MET A 71 -8.13 9.81 0.27
C MET A 71 -7.66 10.98 1.17
N PRO A 72 -7.64 10.81 2.51
CA PRO A 72 -7.07 11.80 3.40
C PRO A 72 -5.61 12.12 3.06
N PRO A 73 -5.19 13.39 3.14
CA PRO A 73 -3.81 13.76 2.80
C PRO A 73 -2.80 13.05 3.71
N GLU A 74 -3.09 12.88 4.98
CA GLU A 74 -2.20 12.18 5.93
C GLU A 74 -1.95 10.72 5.51
N LEU A 75 -2.99 10.06 4.99
CA LEU A 75 -2.86 8.70 4.45
C LEU A 75 -2.04 8.69 3.15
N ALA A 76 -2.25 9.66 2.27
CA ALA A 76 -1.50 9.78 1.03
C ALA A 76 0.01 10.03 1.28
N GLU A 77 0.34 10.83 2.28
CA GLU A 77 1.73 11.05 2.70
C GLU A 77 2.35 9.76 3.28
N MET A 78 1.64 9.12 4.21
CA MET A 78 2.07 7.88 4.84
C MET A 78 2.29 6.75 3.81
N LEU A 79 1.35 6.57 2.90
CA LEU A 79 1.44 5.69 1.74
C LEU A 79 2.75 5.93 0.95
N TYR A 80 2.98 7.18 0.56
CA TYR A 80 4.09 7.54 -0.31
C TYR A 80 5.43 7.23 0.36
N ASP A 81 5.57 7.64 1.62
CA ASP A 81 6.80 7.44 2.37
C ASP A 81 7.06 5.94 2.62
N ILE A 82 6.04 5.18 3.04
CA ILE A 82 6.18 3.74 3.28
C ILE A 82 6.47 2.98 1.99
N ALA A 83 5.82 3.32 0.87
CA ALA A 83 6.09 2.67 -0.42
C ALA A 83 7.57 2.81 -0.81
N ARG A 84 8.13 4.00 -0.65
CA ARG A 84 9.56 4.26 -0.91
C ARG A 84 10.46 3.50 0.06
N GLU A 85 10.15 3.51 1.34
CA GLU A 85 10.93 2.77 2.33
C GLU A 85 10.95 1.26 2.06
N GLU A 86 9.83 0.70 1.61
CA GLU A 86 9.71 -0.72 1.25
C GLU A 86 10.20 -1.02 -0.18
N ARG A 87 10.63 -0.02 -0.95
CA ARG A 87 11.11 -0.11 -2.34
C ARG A 87 10.07 -0.57 -3.35
N LEU A 88 8.86 -0.06 -3.18
CA LEU A 88 7.73 -0.22 -4.07
C LEU A 88 7.46 1.11 -4.79
N ASP A 89 7.11 1.08 -6.09
CA ASP A 89 6.67 2.30 -6.79
C ASP A 89 5.50 2.94 -6.02
N PRO A 90 5.60 4.21 -5.58
CA PRO A 90 4.52 4.87 -4.84
C PRO A 90 3.19 4.92 -5.60
N ALA A 91 3.23 4.95 -6.94
CA ALA A 91 2.02 4.85 -7.75
C ALA A 91 1.37 3.46 -7.66
N LEU A 92 2.17 2.39 -7.52
CA LEU A 92 1.63 1.04 -7.32
C LEU A 92 1.04 0.89 -5.90
N GLY A 93 1.73 1.47 -4.91
CA GLY A 93 1.22 1.55 -3.53
C GLY A 93 -0.13 2.26 -3.47
N PHE A 94 -0.26 3.40 -4.17
CA PHE A 94 -1.51 4.15 -4.29
C PHE A 94 -2.66 3.29 -4.81
N GLU A 95 -2.47 2.60 -5.93
CA GLU A 95 -3.54 1.78 -6.53
C GLU A 95 -3.91 0.58 -5.65
N LEU A 96 -2.94 0.01 -4.93
CA LEU A 96 -3.23 -1.06 -3.95
C LEU A 96 -4.13 -0.55 -2.83
N VAL A 97 -3.79 0.59 -2.23
CA VAL A 97 -4.60 1.21 -1.16
C VAL A 97 -5.97 1.65 -1.70
N HIS A 98 -6.02 2.20 -2.92
CA HIS A 98 -7.25 2.62 -3.55
C HIS A 98 -8.20 1.44 -3.87
N SER A 99 -7.65 0.27 -4.21
CA SER A 99 -8.42 -0.97 -4.34
C SER A 99 -8.99 -1.50 -3.01
N GLY A 100 -8.51 -0.95 -1.90
CA GLY A 100 -8.88 -1.36 -0.55
C GLY A 100 -8.28 -2.70 -0.14
N LEU A 101 -7.27 -3.23 -0.84
CA LEU A 101 -6.60 -4.46 -0.44
C LEU A 101 -5.46 -4.18 0.54
N GLY A 102 -5.30 -5.06 1.52
CA GLY A 102 -4.19 -5.00 2.46
C GLY A 102 -4.07 -6.26 3.30
N VAL A 103 -2.91 -6.44 3.91
CA VAL A 103 -2.69 -7.47 4.93
C VAL A 103 -3.41 -7.02 6.19
N ALA A 104 -4.52 -7.67 6.52
CA ALA A 104 -5.32 -7.38 7.71
C ALA A 104 -4.49 -7.58 8.99
N ALA A 105 -4.69 -6.70 9.96
CA ALA A 105 -4.15 -6.92 11.28
C ALA A 105 -4.85 -8.13 11.93
N PRO A 106 -4.14 -8.97 12.72
CA PRO A 106 -4.76 -10.10 13.40
C PRO A 106 -5.97 -9.66 14.24
N LEU A 107 -7.10 -10.36 14.10
CA LEU A 107 -8.33 -10.16 14.90
C LEU A 107 -8.06 -10.33 16.41
N ASP A 108 -7.15 -11.24 16.76
CA ASP A 108 -6.59 -11.39 18.10
C ASP A 108 -5.58 -10.26 18.32
N GLY A 109 -6.13 -9.09 18.55
CA GLY A 109 -5.42 -7.83 18.49
C GLY A 109 -4.08 -7.85 19.24
N VAL A 110 -3.14 -7.10 18.68
CA VAL A 110 -2.40 -6.20 19.55
C VAL A 110 -3.47 -5.33 20.21
N SER A 111 -3.91 -5.72 21.40
CA SER A 111 -4.79 -4.91 22.22
C SER A 111 -4.06 -3.61 22.50
N ASN A 112 -4.34 -2.60 21.67
CA ASN A 112 -4.06 -1.20 21.95
C ASN A 112 -5.21 -0.61 22.77
N ALA A 113 -6.04 -1.43 23.42
CA ALA A 113 -6.85 -0.90 24.50
C ALA A 113 -5.85 -0.25 25.46
N PRO A 114 -5.93 1.06 25.72
CA PRO A 114 -5.19 1.65 26.81
C PRO A 114 -5.81 1.05 28.06
N VAL A 115 -5.38 -0.15 28.45
CA VAL A 115 -5.86 -0.78 29.68
C VAL A 115 -5.54 0.15 30.85
N GLN A 116 -4.53 1.01 30.68
CA GLN A 116 -4.47 2.34 31.30
C GLN A 116 -3.74 3.30 30.33
N PRO A 117 -4.15 4.57 30.18
CA PRO A 117 -3.17 5.59 29.81
C PRO A 117 -2.16 5.64 30.96
N THR A 118 -1.03 4.96 30.82
CA THR A 118 0.18 5.39 31.54
C THR A 118 0.61 6.70 30.89
N THR A 119 -0.15 7.76 31.13
CA THR A 119 0.40 9.11 31.10
C THR A 119 1.42 9.09 32.22
N ASP A 120 2.65 8.71 31.89
CA ASP A 120 3.76 8.86 32.82
C ASP A 120 3.77 10.34 33.19
N LYS A 121 3.51 10.66 34.45
CA LYS A 121 3.52 12.04 34.94
C LYS A 121 4.90 12.69 34.79
N TYR A 122 5.91 11.91 34.40
CA TYR A 122 7.27 12.31 34.07
C TYR A 122 7.58 12.23 32.57
N ALA A 123 6.57 12.03 31.70
CA ALA A 123 6.76 12.13 30.26
C ALA A 123 7.38 13.50 29.95
N PRO A 124 8.59 13.57 29.40
CA PRO A 124 9.26 14.83 29.19
C PRO A 124 8.48 15.70 28.21
N GLU A 125 8.42 17.01 28.43
CA GLU A 125 7.70 17.96 27.56
C GLU A 125 8.25 18.02 26.13
N TRP A 126 9.48 17.53 25.91
CA TRP A 126 10.08 17.37 24.58
C TRP A 126 9.66 16.09 23.86
N LEU A 127 9.03 15.14 24.57
CA LEU A 127 8.45 13.95 23.98
C LEU A 127 7.08 14.33 23.41
N GLY A 128 6.91 14.22 22.09
CA GLY A 128 5.63 14.51 21.43
C GLY A 128 4.49 13.64 21.96
N ALA A 129 3.25 14.02 21.62
CA ALA A 129 2.08 13.20 21.94
C ALA A 129 2.25 11.79 21.33
N PRO A 130 1.81 10.73 22.03
CA PRO A 130 1.83 9.39 21.47
C PRO A 130 0.96 9.35 20.19
N ILE A 131 1.48 8.67 19.16
CA ILE A 131 0.76 8.42 17.91
C ILE A 131 -0.53 7.66 18.22
N GLY A 132 -1.63 8.02 17.55
CA GLY A 132 -2.91 7.34 17.74
C GLY A 132 -2.84 5.86 17.37
N ALA A 133 -3.58 5.01 18.11
CA ALA A 133 -3.59 3.57 17.87
C ALA A 133 -4.01 3.22 16.42
N ASP A 134 -4.98 3.94 15.86
CA ASP A 134 -5.46 3.73 14.49
C ASP A 134 -4.42 4.11 13.44
N GLU A 135 -3.65 5.17 13.69
CA GLU A 135 -2.55 5.61 12.83
C GLU A 135 -1.41 4.58 12.80
N LEU A 136 -1.03 4.05 13.97
CA LEU A 136 -0.05 2.97 14.08
C LEU A 136 -0.50 1.68 13.39
N LEU A 137 -1.79 1.34 13.53
CA LEU A 137 -2.36 0.17 12.86
C LEU A 137 -2.33 0.35 11.35
N ARG A 138 -2.70 1.54 10.85
CA ARG A 138 -2.66 1.86 9.42
C ARG A 138 -1.24 1.80 8.87
N GLU A 139 -0.27 2.41 9.55
CA GLU A 139 1.14 2.36 9.17
C GLU A 139 1.63 0.91 9.07
N ARG A 140 1.32 0.10 10.09
CA ARG A 140 1.69 -1.32 10.11
C ARG A 140 1.06 -2.11 8.96
N THR A 141 -0.22 -1.90 8.70
CA THR A 141 -0.94 -2.55 7.59
C THR A 141 -0.28 -2.21 6.25
N LEU A 142 0.04 -0.92 6.01
CA LEU A 142 0.72 -0.49 4.79
C LEU A 142 2.09 -1.16 4.64
N ARG A 143 2.92 -1.12 5.68
CA ARG A 143 4.25 -1.74 5.68
C ARG A 143 4.18 -3.24 5.38
N LEU A 144 3.28 -3.96 6.04
CA LEU A 144 3.11 -5.40 5.82
C LEU A 144 2.63 -5.69 4.40
N SER A 145 1.66 -4.92 3.91
CA SER A 145 1.10 -5.08 2.57
C SER A 145 2.15 -4.85 1.49
N PHE A 146 2.89 -3.75 1.55
CA PHE A 146 3.89 -3.42 0.54
C PHE A 146 5.07 -4.37 0.57
N ARG A 147 5.55 -4.72 1.77
CA ARG A 147 6.64 -5.69 1.91
C ARG A 147 6.25 -7.06 1.36
N ARG A 148 5.01 -7.49 1.61
CA ARG A 148 4.50 -8.78 1.11
C ARG A 148 4.36 -8.77 -0.40
N LEU A 149 3.68 -7.76 -0.94
CA LEU A 149 3.53 -7.59 -2.39
C LEU A 149 4.89 -7.52 -3.08
N ARG A 150 5.84 -6.78 -2.53
CA ARG A 150 7.22 -6.74 -3.02
C ARG A 150 7.84 -8.14 -3.05
N GLY A 151 7.74 -8.91 -1.97
CA GLY A 151 8.28 -10.27 -1.93
C GLY A 151 7.69 -11.18 -3.02
N LEU A 152 6.41 -10.98 -3.37
CA LEU A 152 5.79 -11.70 -4.48
C LEU A 152 6.27 -11.19 -5.84
N LEU A 153 6.42 -9.87 -6.03
CA LEU A 153 7.00 -9.29 -7.24
C LEU A 153 8.46 -9.71 -7.45
N GLU A 154 9.22 -9.95 -6.39
CA GLU A 154 10.57 -10.52 -6.47
C GLU A 154 10.56 -12.02 -6.86
N LYS A 155 9.46 -12.73 -6.58
CA LYS A 155 9.32 -14.17 -6.81
C LYS A 155 8.74 -14.53 -8.18
N TYR A 156 7.80 -13.73 -8.68
CA TYR A 156 7.08 -13.97 -9.94
C TYR A 156 7.57 -13.01 -11.02
N ASP A 157 7.87 -13.51 -12.21
CA ASP A 157 8.28 -12.67 -13.35
C ASP A 157 7.10 -11.85 -13.90
N ASP A 158 5.88 -12.41 -13.84
CA ASP A 158 4.64 -11.73 -14.25
C ASP A 158 3.99 -11.00 -13.06
N PRO A 159 3.84 -9.66 -13.12
CA PRO A 159 3.12 -8.90 -12.12
C PRO A 159 1.70 -9.40 -11.87
N ALA A 160 1.01 -9.89 -12.89
CA ALA A 160 -0.36 -10.36 -12.72
C ALA A 160 -0.41 -11.63 -11.86
N GLU A 161 0.60 -12.50 -11.96
CA GLU A 161 0.72 -13.65 -11.06
C GLU A 161 1.05 -13.22 -9.64
N ALA A 162 1.92 -12.22 -9.44
CA ALA A 162 2.22 -11.67 -8.13
C ALA A 162 0.98 -11.08 -7.44
N PHE A 163 0.17 -10.30 -8.16
CA PHE A 163 -1.06 -9.69 -7.62
C PHE A 163 -2.14 -10.73 -7.30
N ARG A 164 -2.31 -11.77 -8.15
CA ARG A 164 -3.22 -12.88 -7.83
C ARG A 164 -2.72 -13.68 -6.64
N ALA A 165 -1.42 -13.93 -6.54
CA ALA A 165 -0.83 -14.60 -5.38
C ALA A 165 -1.04 -13.79 -4.10
N PHE A 166 -0.91 -12.46 -4.16
CA PHE A 166 -1.17 -11.57 -3.03
C PHE A 166 -2.64 -11.66 -2.58
N ALA A 167 -3.58 -11.57 -3.51
CA ALA A 167 -5.01 -11.66 -3.21
C ALA A 167 -5.44 -13.01 -2.61
N ARG A 168 -4.67 -14.07 -2.85
CA ARG A 168 -4.89 -15.42 -2.31
C ARG A 168 -4.25 -15.67 -0.95
N GLU A 169 -3.51 -14.70 -0.42
CA GLU A 169 -2.94 -14.85 0.91
C GLU A 169 -4.05 -14.83 1.98
N PRO A 170 -3.96 -15.71 3.01
CA PRO A 170 -5.02 -15.87 4.01
C PRO A 170 -5.24 -14.62 4.86
N ASP A 171 -4.22 -13.79 5.01
CA ASP A 171 -4.20 -12.54 5.76
C ASP A 171 -4.52 -11.31 4.90
N VAL A 172 -4.77 -11.46 3.60
CA VAL A 172 -5.12 -10.34 2.71
C VAL A 172 -6.64 -10.21 2.59
N GLU A 173 -7.15 -9.06 3.04
CA GLU A 173 -8.58 -8.76 3.06
C GLU A 173 -8.87 -7.33 2.58
N PRO A 174 -10.13 -6.99 2.31
CA PRO A 174 -10.56 -5.61 2.18
C PRO A 174 -10.30 -4.81 3.48
N VAL A 175 -9.39 -3.84 3.41
CA VAL A 175 -9.07 -2.90 4.48
C VAL A 175 -9.71 -1.54 4.19
N GLY A 176 -10.48 -1.03 5.14
CA GLY A 176 -10.91 0.38 5.14
C GLY A 176 -9.78 1.25 5.63
N TYR A 177 -9.09 1.93 4.71
CA TYR A 177 -8.01 2.86 5.03
C TYR A 177 -8.52 4.23 5.49
#